data_AF-A0A916FZ58-F1
#
_entry.id   AF-A0A916FZ58-F1
#
_cell.length_a   1.000
_cell.length_b   1.000
_cell.length_c   1.000
_cell.angle_alpha   90.00
_cell.angle_beta   90.00
_cell.angle_gamma   90.00
#
_symmetry.space_group_name_H-M   'P 1'
#
loop_
_entity.id
_entity.type
_entity.pdbx_description
1 polymer ?
#
loop_
_entity_poly.entity_id
_entity_poly.type
_entity_poly.pdbx_seq_one_letter_code
_entity_poly.pdbx_strand_id
1 'polypeptide(L)'
;IDYSIEEIRQGRYRRGNRWLPLKPREDLLKPKGKEAQKLRFYETDAGLIEGEVVEDGHYLCYAWTGRKDVSAETVESFLKLYSVKDVKTAQKTFAAMPFAAFHWVCADREGNIGYQMSGVVPKRQRGVSGLLPFVMWNKKRPWTGMVAPEHMPQSYNPPEGYIVTANNDLGHLAKADVFTLPMPSYRADRITRALKQSKHWTVDEMKELQYDRLSLQAEKFMHILRPLLPDTRKGKLLAEWNLCYEADSIGATLFEAVYRELLFEVFGTDLGKKQMQAVIEQSSLFAMLHGFFDRVLLKRRSRWFGDREREEIMRIAIERALSMPEARYGQRHSFYIENLFFGGKLPRFLGFDAGPLPLPGSRATIPQAQVFRLMGRQASFAPSIRFITDMGTDEAFINNPGGPSDRRFSDLYTKGLDDWLTGRYYRYAAPGRQENG
;
A
#
# COMPACT_ATOMS: atom_id res chain seq x y z
N ILE A 1 -14.31 -1.69 -5.53
CA ILE A 1 -15.11 -0.71 -4.78
C ILE A 1 -15.40 0.42 -5.73
N ASP A 2 -16.65 0.87 -5.82
CA ASP A 2 -17.04 2.10 -6.51
C ASP A 2 -17.95 2.94 -5.60
N TYR A 3 -17.95 4.24 -5.84
CA TYR A 3 -18.88 5.16 -5.21
C TYR A 3 -20.00 5.54 -6.18
N SER A 4 -21.15 5.88 -5.62
CA SER A 4 -22.29 6.39 -6.35
C SER A 4 -22.99 7.50 -5.56
N ILE A 5 -23.83 8.28 -6.23
CA ILE A 5 -24.63 9.35 -5.64
C ILE A 5 -26.08 8.91 -5.71
N GLU A 6 -26.74 8.90 -4.57
CA GLU A 6 -28.17 8.63 -4.39
C GLU A 6 -28.92 9.94 -4.18
N GLU A 7 -30.05 10.11 -4.85
CA GLU A 7 -30.99 11.18 -4.55
C GLU A 7 -32.08 10.61 -3.65
N ILE A 8 -32.27 11.21 -2.47
CA ILE A 8 -33.22 10.78 -1.45
C ILE A 8 -34.19 11.91 -1.16
N ARG A 9 -35.49 11.59 -1.17
CA ARG A 9 -36.56 12.50 -0.77
C ARG A 9 -37.66 11.75 -0.04
N GLN A 10 -38.13 12.29 1.08
CA GLN A 10 -39.26 11.78 1.85
C GLN A 10 -39.14 10.27 2.16
N GLY A 11 -37.94 9.83 2.57
CA GLY A 11 -37.67 8.42 2.88
C GLY A 11 -37.70 7.49 1.65
N ARG A 12 -37.46 8.02 0.45
CA ARG A 12 -37.42 7.27 -0.82
C ARG A 12 -36.18 7.64 -1.62
N TYR A 13 -35.63 6.70 -2.38
CA TYR A 13 -34.51 6.93 -3.29
C TYR A 13 -34.95 6.84 -4.75
N ARG A 14 -34.28 7.59 -5.64
CA ARG A 14 -34.72 7.76 -7.03
C ARG A 14 -34.07 6.77 -8.01
N ARG A 15 -34.88 6.21 -8.92
CA ARG A 15 -34.43 5.43 -10.10
C ARG A 15 -35.18 5.91 -11.35
N GLY A 16 -34.50 6.68 -12.20
CA GLY A 16 -35.16 7.36 -13.32
C GLY A 16 -36.25 8.30 -12.81
N ASN A 17 -37.51 8.00 -13.15
CA ASN A 17 -38.67 8.77 -12.69
C ASN A 17 -39.41 8.10 -11.51
N ARG A 18 -38.90 6.98 -11.00
CA ARG A 18 -39.52 6.23 -9.89
C ARG A 18 -38.83 6.54 -8.56
N TRP A 19 -39.62 6.56 -7.50
CA TRP A 19 -39.16 6.70 -6.12
C TRP A 19 -39.45 5.40 -5.36
N LEU A 20 -38.39 4.76 -4.87
CA LEU A 20 -38.45 3.47 -4.17
C LEU A 20 -38.30 3.69 -2.66
N PRO A 21 -39.00 2.91 -1.81
CA PRO A 21 -38.92 3.08 -0.37
C PRO A 21 -37.52 2.80 0.16
N LEU A 22 -37.00 3.69 1.01
CA LEU A 22 -35.75 3.51 1.72
C LEU A 22 -36.05 3.14 3.17
N LYS A 23 -35.75 1.90 3.56
CA LYS A 23 -35.98 1.41 4.93
C LYS A 23 -34.66 1.35 5.69
N PRO A 24 -34.57 1.92 6.90
CA PRO A 24 -33.38 1.77 7.73
C PRO A 24 -33.25 0.33 8.25
N ARG A 25 -32.03 -0.18 8.26
CA ARG A 25 -31.60 -1.26 9.16
C ARG A 25 -31.13 -0.61 10.45
N GLU A 26 -31.78 -0.94 11.55
CA GLU A 26 -31.42 -0.43 12.87
C GLU A 26 -30.47 -1.40 13.56
N ASP A 27 -29.47 -0.85 14.24
CA ASP A 27 -28.49 -1.58 15.03
C ASP A 27 -28.25 -0.87 16.36
N LEU A 28 -27.65 -1.56 17.32
CA LEU A 28 -27.43 -1.02 18.66
C LEU A 28 -25.95 -1.12 19.04
N LEU A 29 -25.27 0.02 19.06
CA LEU A 29 -23.91 0.14 19.57
C LEU A 29 -23.96 0.32 21.09
N LYS A 30 -23.23 -0.51 21.84
CA LYS A 30 -23.14 -0.42 23.30
C LYS A 30 -21.72 -0.09 23.75
N PRO A 31 -21.31 1.19 23.77
CA PRO A 31 -19.98 1.54 24.25
C PRO A 31 -19.85 1.24 25.75
N LYS A 32 -18.72 0.67 26.17
CA LYS A 32 -18.47 0.37 27.59
C LYS A 32 -18.60 1.65 28.44
N GLY A 33 -19.44 1.59 29.47
CA GLY A 33 -19.65 2.70 30.41
C GLY A 33 -20.42 3.90 29.85
N LYS A 34 -21.08 3.76 28.69
CA LYS A 34 -21.97 4.78 28.12
C LYS A 34 -23.33 4.18 27.77
N GLU A 35 -24.31 5.04 27.55
CA GLU A 35 -25.62 4.63 27.05
C GLU A 35 -25.52 3.99 25.66
N ALA A 36 -26.43 3.06 25.40
CA ALA A 36 -26.53 2.40 24.11
C ALA A 36 -27.00 3.40 23.04
N GLN A 37 -26.32 3.39 21.90
CA GLN A 37 -26.59 4.28 20.79
C GLN A 37 -27.25 3.49 19.66
N LYS A 38 -28.44 3.94 19.27
CA LYS A 38 -29.14 3.37 18.12
C LYS A 38 -28.49 3.90 16.83
N LEU A 39 -28.05 3.00 15.98
CA LEU A 39 -27.48 3.32 14.67
C LEU A 39 -28.48 2.96 13.58
N ARG A 40 -28.53 3.79 12.52
CA ARG A 40 -29.35 3.53 11.33
C ARG A 40 -28.45 3.43 10.12
N PHE A 41 -28.65 2.35 9.36
CA PHE A 41 -27.95 2.10 8.11
C PHE A 41 -28.98 2.02 6.99
N TYR A 42 -28.64 2.62 5.85
CA TYR A 42 -29.53 2.65 4.69
C TYR A 42 -28.84 1.96 3.52
N GLU A 43 -29.53 1.01 2.88
CA GLU A 43 -29.00 0.28 1.74
C GLU A 43 -29.97 0.43 0.56
N THR A 44 -29.43 0.64 -0.64
CA THR A 44 -30.15 0.61 -1.91
C THR A 44 -29.67 -0.55 -2.76
N ASP A 45 -30.21 -0.72 -3.98
CA ASP A 45 -29.65 -1.65 -4.96
C ASP A 45 -28.22 -1.27 -5.40
N ALA A 46 -27.79 -0.01 -5.20
CA ALA A 46 -26.43 0.44 -5.51
C ALA A 46 -25.42 0.01 -4.44
N GLY A 47 -25.78 0.04 -3.16
CA GLY A 47 -24.80 -0.04 -2.09
C GLY A 47 -25.30 0.40 -0.72
N LEU A 48 -24.37 0.54 0.21
CA LEU A 48 -24.59 1.12 1.54
C LEU A 48 -24.43 2.63 1.44
N ILE A 49 -25.42 3.40 1.92
CA ILE A 49 -25.32 4.85 2.00
C ILE A 49 -24.33 5.22 3.12
N GLU A 50 -23.41 6.16 2.84
CA GLU A 50 -22.49 6.68 3.84
C GLU A 50 -23.22 7.61 4.82
N GLY A 51 -23.17 7.27 6.11
CA GLY A 51 -23.79 8.06 7.17
C GLY A 51 -25.30 7.83 7.32
N GLU A 52 -25.93 8.68 8.15
CA GLU A 52 -27.37 8.67 8.36
C GLU A 52 -28.07 9.58 7.34
N VAL A 53 -29.23 9.14 6.85
CA VAL A 53 -30.14 9.98 6.06
C VAL A 53 -31.02 10.77 7.02
N VAL A 54 -30.68 12.05 7.21
CA VAL A 54 -31.38 12.96 8.13
C VAL A 54 -32.29 13.96 7.42
N GLU A 55 -32.07 14.19 6.12
CA GLU A 55 -32.83 15.14 5.31
C GLU A 55 -32.93 14.69 3.86
N ASP A 56 -33.72 15.42 3.07
CA ASP A 56 -33.78 15.23 1.63
C ASP A 56 -32.48 15.75 0.99
N GLY A 57 -31.89 15.01 0.06
CA GLY A 57 -30.61 15.41 -0.51
C GLY A 57 -29.91 14.37 -1.35
N HIS A 58 -28.61 14.62 -1.56
CA HIS A 58 -27.72 13.73 -2.30
C HIS A 58 -26.71 13.09 -1.36
N TYR A 59 -26.60 11.77 -1.42
CA TYR A 59 -25.77 11.01 -0.51
C TYR A 59 -24.80 10.12 -1.27
N LEU A 60 -23.58 9.97 -0.73
CA LEU A 60 -22.66 8.97 -1.24
C LEU A 60 -23.15 7.58 -0.86
N CYS A 61 -23.03 6.65 -1.80
CA CYS A 61 -23.39 5.27 -1.64
C CYS A 61 -22.24 4.39 -2.13
N TYR A 62 -21.75 3.55 -1.22
CA TYR A 62 -20.61 2.68 -1.37
C TYR A 62 -21.01 1.31 -1.90
N ALA A 63 -20.46 0.94 -3.05
CA ALA A 63 -20.64 -0.36 -3.70
C ALA A 63 -19.35 -1.19 -3.61
N TRP A 64 -19.43 -2.36 -2.98
CA TRP A 64 -18.31 -3.28 -2.85
C TRP A 64 -18.68 -4.69 -3.25
N THR A 65 -17.87 -5.28 -4.13
CA THR A 65 -18.04 -6.64 -4.62
C THR A 65 -17.85 -7.69 -3.52
N GLY A 66 -17.11 -7.37 -2.46
CA GLY A 66 -16.94 -8.25 -1.30
C GLY A 66 -18.02 -8.13 -0.22
N ARG A 67 -19.12 -7.39 -0.47
CA ARG A 67 -20.10 -7.06 0.60
C ARG A 67 -21.01 -8.21 1.02
N LYS A 68 -21.34 -9.14 0.11
CA LYS A 68 -22.34 -10.20 0.31
C LYS A 68 -21.90 -11.46 -0.41
N ASP A 69 -22.17 -12.62 0.20
CA ASP A 69 -22.06 -13.96 -0.40
C ASP A 69 -20.67 -14.37 -0.91
N VAL A 70 -19.60 -13.72 -0.44
CA VAL A 70 -18.21 -14.04 -0.83
C VAL A 70 -17.42 -14.82 0.23
N SER A 71 -17.88 -14.80 1.49
CA SER A 71 -17.08 -15.27 2.63
C SER A 71 -16.88 -16.78 2.62
N ALA A 72 -17.94 -17.56 2.37
CA ALA A 72 -17.88 -19.03 2.39
C ALA A 72 -16.94 -19.56 1.29
N GLU A 73 -17.11 -19.07 0.05
CA GLU A 73 -16.26 -19.44 -1.09
C GLU A 73 -14.79 -19.02 -0.88
N THR A 74 -14.56 -17.87 -0.26
CA THR A 74 -13.21 -17.42 0.12
C THR A 74 -12.57 -18.38 1.12
N VAL A 75 -13.27 -18.72 2.20
CA VAL A 75 -12.77 -19.65 3.23
C VAL A 75 -12.50 -21.02 2.62
N GLU A 76 -13.41 -21.53 1.79
CA GLU A 76 -13.22 -22.79 1.08
C GLU A 76 -11.97 -22.75 0.19
N SER A 77 -11.75 -21.65 -0.55
CA SER A 77 -10.57 -21.47 -1.39
C SER A 77 -9.28 -21.49 -0.55
N PHE A 78 -9.25 -20.81 0.60
CA PHE A 78 -8.11 -20.87 1.53
C PHE A 78 -7.84 -22.29 2.05
N LEU A 79 -8.90 -23.03 2.41
CA LEU A 79 -8.75 -24.41 2.90
C LEU A 79 -8.22 -25.35 1.81
N LYS A 80 -8.64 -25.16 0.55
CA LYS A 80 -8.14 -25.95 -0.60
C LYS A 80 -6.63 -25.77 -0.81
N LEU A 81 -6.06 -24.59 -0.54
CA LEU A 81 -4.63 -24.32 -0.73
C LEU A 81 -3.71 -25.29 0.03
N TYR A 82 -4.13 -25.82 1.17
CA TYR A 82 -3.36 -26.82 1.93
C TYR A 82 -3.14 -28.14 1.19
N SER A 83 -3.96 -28.43 0.17
CA SER A 83 -3.91 -29.68 -0.61
C SER A 83 -3.30 -29.52 -2.01
N VAL A 84 -3.09 -28.29 -2.47
CA VAL A 84 -2.57 -27.98 -3.82
C VAL A 84 -1.14 -28.52 -3.99
N LYS A 85 -0.85 -29.09 -5.15
CA LYS A 85 0.44 -29.74 -5.46
C LYS A 85 1.22 -29.09 -6.59
N ASP A 86 0.55 -28.32 -7.45
CA ASP A 86 1.13 -27.70 -8.63
C ASP A 86 0.66 -26.25 -8.82
N VAL A 87 1.47 -25.46 -9.51
CA VAL A 87 1.21 -24.03 -9.74
C VAL A 87 -0.10 -23.78 -10.49
N LYS A 88 -0.49 -24.60 -11.47
CA LYS A 88 -1.70 -24.34 -12.26
C LYS A 88 -2.95 -24.53 -11.41
N THR A 89 -2.98 -25.56 -10.56
CA THR A 89 -4.06 -25.79 -9.60
C THR A 89 -4.10 -24.67 -8.55
N ALA A 90 -2.93 -24.16 -8.13
CA ALA A 90 -2.84 -22.99 -7.24
C ALA A 90 -3.50 -21.76 -7.89
N GLN A 91 -3.14 -21.44 -9.14
CA GLN A 91 -3.69 -20.31 -9.89
C GLN A 91 -5.22 -20.40 -10.03
N LYS A 92 -5.76 -21.57 -10.38
CA LYS A 92 -7.22 -21.77 -10.43
C LYS A 92 -7.87 -21.51 -9.06
N THR A 93 -7.26 -21.97 -7.99
CA THR A 93 -7.75 -21.77 -6.62
C THR A 93 -7.72 -20.29 -6.22
N PHE A 94 -6.66 -19.55 -6.59
CA PHE A 94 -6.58 -18.11 -6.37
C PHE A 94 -7.61 -17.34 -7.19
N ALA A 95 -7.81 -17.72 -8.46
CA ALA A 95 -8.77 -17.07 -9.36
C ALA A 95 -10.21 -17.19 -8.85
N ALA A 96 -10.53 -18.33 -8.21
CA ALA A 96 -11.85 -18.58 -7.60
C ALA A 96 -12.08 -17.84 -6.28
N MET A 97 -11.08 -17.15 -5.70
CA MET A 97 -11.21 -16.51 -4.39
C MET A 97 -11.82 -15.09 -4.51
N PRO A 98 -13.04 -14.83 -3.99
CA PRO A 98 -13.75 -13.58 -4.30
C PRO A 98 -13.50 -12.40 -3.35
N PHE A 99 -13.26 -12.63 -2.05
CA PHE A 99 -13.30 -11.56 -1.02
C PHE A 99 -12.09 -10.62 -1.04
N ALA A 100 -10.93 -11.07 -1.50
CA ALA A 100 -9.71 -10.27 -1.43
C ALA A 100 -9.02 -10.14 -2.77
N ALA A 101 -8.73 -8.89 -3.16
CA ALA A 101 -7.94 -8.59 -4.35
C ALA A 101 -6.44 -8.68 -4.01
N PHE A 102 -5.91 -9.90 -4.05
CA PHE A 102 -4.48 -10.14 -3.84
C PHE A 102 -3.77 -10.48 -5.15
N HIS A 103 -2.52 -10.04 -5.23
CA HIS A 103 -1.54 -10.58 -6.16
C HIS A 103 -0.93 -11.85 -5.55
N TRP A 104 -1.37 -13.02 -6.00
CA TRP A 104 -0.78 -14.28 -5.56
C TRP A 104 0.41 -14.63 -6.45
N VAL A 105 1.54 -14.94 -5.82
CA VAL A 105 2.69 -15.54 -6.49
C VAL A 105 2.91 -16.93 -5.87
N CYS A 106 3.24 -17.90 -6.71
CA CYS A 106 3.44 -19.29 -6.29
C CYS A 106 4.54 -19.94 -7.13
N ALA A 107 5.15 -20.97 -6.55
CA ALA A 107 6.13 -21.82 -7.20
C ALA A 107 5.92 -23.28 -6.75
N ASP A 108 6.41 -24.24 -7.52
CA ASP A 108 6.41 -25.66 -7.16
C ASP A 108 7.79 -26.31 -7.32
N ARG A 109 7.89 -27.58 -6.90
CA ARG A 109 9.14 -28.34 -6.93
C ARG A 109 9.58 -28.78 -8.33
N GLU A 110 8.70 -28.66 -9.32
CA GLU A 110 9.04 -28.93 -10.72
C GLU A 110 9.70 -27.71 -11.39
N GLY A 111 9.86 -26.61 -10.65
CA GLY A 111 10.46 -25.37 -11.13
C GLY A 111 9.46 -24.44 -11.83
N ASN A 112 8.16 -24.71 -11.73
CA ASN A 112 7.16 -23.79 -12.26
C ASN A 112 6.97 -22.58 -11.33
N ILE A 113 6.66 -21.43 -11.92
CA ILE A 113 6.24 -20.22 -11.21
C ILE A 113 4.95 -19.66 -11.82
N GLY A 114 4.09 -19.12 -10.98
CA GLY A 114 2.81 -18.57 -11.40
C GLY A 114 2.40 -17.33 -10.63
N TYR A 115 1.67 -16.47 -11.34
CA TYR A 115 1.01 -15.28 -10.81
C TYR A 115 -0.48 -15.36 -11.12
N GLN A 116 -1.32 -15.05 -10.13
CA GLN A 116 -2.76 -14.89 -10.32
C GLN A 116 -3.28 -13.78 -9.42
N MET A 117 -4.00 -12.83 -10.00
CA MET A 117 -4.80 -11.90 -9.21
C MET A 117 -6.12 -12.56 -8.81
N SER A 118 -6.46 -12.44 -7.53
CA SER A 118 -7.74 -12.87 -6.96
C SER A 118 -8.70 -11.69 -6.79
N GLY A 119 -9.93 -11.96 -6.34
CA GLY A 119 -10.93 -10.96 -6.03
C GLY A 119 -11.91 -10.69 -7.17
N VAL A 120 -13.06 -10.10 -6.83
CA VAL A 120 -14.12 -9.78 -7.79
C VAL A 120 -14.05 -8.32 -8.22
N VAL A 121 -13.90 -8.10 -9.53
CA VAL A 121 -13.90 -6.76 -10.14
C VAL A 121 -15.17 -6.54 -10.96
N PRO A 122 -15.88 -5.40 -10.79
CA PRO A 122 -17.05 -5.12 -11.60
C PRO A 122 -16.68 -4.76 -13.05
N LYS A 123 -17.45 -5.26 -14.02
CA LYS A 123 -17.42 -4.80 -15.41
C LYS A 123 -18.12 -3.45 -15.50
N ARG A 124 -17.32 -2.39 -15.60
CA ARG A 124 -17.82 -1.01 -15.72
C ARG A 124 -18.21 -0.69 -17.17
N GLN A 125 -19.16 0.22 -17.33
CA GLN A 125 -19.47 0.74 -18.67
C GLN A 125 -18.29 1.51 -19.26
N ARG A 126 -18.20 1.56 -20.58
CA ARG A 126 -17.20 2.37 -21.29
C ARG A 126 -17.23 3.81 -20.80
N GLY A 127 -16.07 4.34 -20.42
CA GLY A 127 -15.91 5.70 -19.90
C GLY A 127 -16.08 5.84 -18.39
N VAL A 128 -16.44 4.76 -17.67
CA VAL A 128 -16.51 4.76 -16.20
C VAL A 128 -15.21 4.17 -15.64
N SER A 129 -14.39 5.00 -15.01
CA SER A 129 -13.08 4.60 -14.48
C SER A 129 -13.14 3.91 -13.12
N GLY A 130 -14.25 4.07 -12.38
CA GLY A 130 -14.35 3.70 -10.96
C GLY A 130 -13.70 4.71 -10.01
N LEU A 131 -13.13 5.81 -10.54
CA LEU A 131 -12.52 6.87 -9.71
C LEU A 131 -13.54 7.88 -9.20
N LEU A 132 -14.55 8.20 -10.01
CA LEU A 132 -15.55 9.21 -9.70
C LEU A 132 -16.90 8.56 -9.37
N PRO A 133 -17.68 9.14 -8.45
CA PRO A 133 -19.00 8.62 -8.12
C PRO A 133 -19.95 8.59 -9.34
N PHE A 134 -20.74 7.52 -9.45
CA PHE A 134 -21.78 7.39 -10.47
C PHE A 134 -23.14 7.91 -9.98
N VAL A 135 -23.91 8.60 -10.81
CA VAL A 135 -25.24 9.12 -10.45
C VAL A 135 -26.33 8.06 -10.64
N MET A 136 -26.94 7.57 -9.55
CA MET A 136 -27.78 6.35 -9.58
C MET A 136 -29.19 6.53 -10.16
N TRP A 137 -29.73 7.74 -10.21
CA TRP A 137 -31.04 7.98 -10.82
C TRP A 137 -30.99 8.03 -12.36
N ASN A 138 -29.80 8.00 -12.96
CA ASN A 138 -29.65 7.84 -14.40
C ASN A 138 -30.03 6.41 -14.83
N LYS A 139 -30.56 6.26 -16.05
CA LYS A 139 -31.03 4.94 -16.58
C LYS A 139 -29.91 3.89 -16.73
N LYS A 140 -28.64 4.32 -16.76
CA LYS A 140 -27.49 3.43 -16.98
C LYS A 140 -27.01 2.88 -15.65
N ARG A 141 -26.85 1.56 -15.52
CA ARG A 141 -26.23 0.95 -14.34
C ARG A 141 -24.71 1.07 -14.40
N PRO A 142 -24.01 1.39 -13.30
CA PRO A 142 -22.56 1.51 -13.31
C PRO A 142 -21.87 0.18 -13.63
N TRP A 143 -22.41 -0.93 -13.12
CA TRP A 143 -21.90 -2.28 -13.33
C TRP A 143 -22.80 -3.07 -14.29
N THR A 144 -22.18 -3.78 -15.23
CA THR A 144 -22.84 -4.63 -16.25
C THR A 144 -22.64 -6.13 -15.99
N GLY A 145 -21.95 -6.46 -14.90
CA GLY A 145 -21.58 -7.82 -14.51
C GLY A 145 -20.25 -7.79 -13.74
N MET A 146 -19.64 -8.96 -13.55
CA MET A 146 -18.29 -9.08 -12.99
C MET A 146 -17.30 -9.56 -14.04
N VAL A 147 -16.02 -9.19 -13.87
CA VAL A 147 -14.90 -9.73 -14.64
C VAL A 147 -14.81 -11.23 -14.35
N ALA A 148 -14.69 -12.04 -15.39
CA ALA A 148 -14.53 -13.48 -15.24
C ALA A 148 -13.14 -13.77 -14.64
N PRO A 149 -12.99 -14.78 -13.75
CA PRO A 149 -11.70 -15.09 -13.14
C PRO A 149 -10.55 -15.27 -14.15
N GLU A 150 -10.82 -15.85 -15.32
CA GLU A 150 -9.83 -16.11 -16.37
C GLU A 150 -9.37 -14.84 -17.10
N HIS A 151 -10.10 -13.72 -16.91
CA HIS A 151 -9.78 -12.41 -17.47
C HIS A 151 -9.00 -11.54 -16.49
N MET A 152 -8.82 -11.98 -15.24
CA MET A 152 -7.96 -11.32 -14.26
C MET A 152 -6.47 -11.46 -14.67
N PRO A 153 -5.60 -10.54 -14.22
CA PRO A 153 -4.16 -10.65 -14.45
C PRO A 153 -3.59 -12.01 -14.01
N GLN A 154 -2.88 -12.67 -14.92
CA GLN A 154 -2.20 -13.93 -14.63
C GLN A 154 -0.94 -14.12 -15.49
N SER A 155 -0.01 -14.94 -15.01
CA SER A 155 1.18 -15.35 -15.77
C SER A 155 1.63 -16.74 -15.29
N TYR A 156 2.10 -17.60 -16.20
CA TYR A 156 2.60 -18.93 -15.89
C TYR A 156 3.91 -19.16 -16.66
N ASN A 157 5.00 -19.45 -15.94
CA ASN A 157 6.35 -19.61 -16.48
C ASN A 157 6.73 -18.53 -17.52
N PRO A 158 6.74 -17.24 -17.12
CA PRO A 158 7.14 -16.17 -18.02
C PRO A 158 8.58 -16.38 -18.51
N PRO A 159 8.90 -16.04 -19.78
CA PRO A 159 10.23 -16.28 -20.37
C PRO A 159 11.36 -15.53 -19.65
N GLU A 160 11.03 -14.47 -18.89
CA GLU A 160 11.97 -13.72 -18.05
C GLU A 160 12.52 -14.55 -16.88
N GLY A 161 11.84 -15.63 -16.48
CA GLY A 161 12.27 -16.51 -15.38
C GLY A 161 12.00 -15.96 -13.97
N TYR A 162 11.25 -14.87 -13.85
CA TYR A 162 10.82 -14.31 -12.55
C TYR A 162 9.45 -13.68 -12.65
N ILE A 163 8.81 -13.51 -11.48
CA ILE A 163 7.56 -12.79 -11.31
C ILE A 163 7.77 -11.74 -10.22
N VAL A 164 7.43 -10.48 -10.53
CA VAL A 164 7.51 -9.37 -9.56
C VAL A 164 6.15 -8.72 -9.45
N THR A 165 5.66 -8.64 -8.22
CA THR A 165 4.49 -7.82 -7.88
C THR A 165 4.84 -6.98 -6.66
N ALA A 166 4.59 -5.67 -6.75
CA ALA A 166 4.85 -4.73 -5.66
C ALA A 166 3.74 -3.68 -5.61
N ASN A 167 2.48 -4.13 -5.74
CA ASN A 167 1.27 -3.29 -5.83
C ASN A 167 1.23 -2.35 -7.05
N ASN A 168 2.15 -2.56 -8.00
CA ASN A 168 2.21 -1.85 -9.27
C ASN A 168 1.13 -2.34 -10.24
N ASP A 169 0.91 -1.56 -11.31
CA ASP A 169 -0.01 -1.94 -12.37
C ASP A 169 0.47 -3.19 -13.12
N LEU A 170 -0.39 -4.22 -13.16
CA LEU A 170 -0.19 -5.46 -13.92
C LEU A 170 -1.36 -5.71 -14.89
N GLY A 171 -2.07 -4.65 -15.29
CA GLY A 171 -3.24 -4.73 -16.16
C GLY A 171 -2.95 -5.26 -17.56
N HIS A 172 -1.69 -5.16 -18.02
CA HIS A 172 -1.25 -5.75 -19.29
C HIS A 172 -1.34 -7.29 -19.32
N LEU A 173 -1.44 -7.95 -18.15
CA LEU A 173 -1.67 -9.38 -18.02
C LEU A 173 -3.16 -9.76 -17.96
N ALA A 174 -4.06 -8.77 -17.93
CA ALA A 174 -5.50 -8.98 -17.87
C ALA A 174 -6.15 -8.96 -19.25
N LYS A 175 -7.35 -9.54 -19.34
CA LYS A 175 -8.25 -9.41 -20.50
C LYS A 175 -9.39 -8.42 -20.24
N ALA A 176 -9.29 -7.64 -19.16
CA ALA A 176 -10.26 -6.63 -18.75
C ALA A 176 -9.58 -5.51 -17.93
N ASP A 177 -10.23 -4.35 -17.85
CA ASP A 177 -9.77 -3.22 -17.04
C ASP A 177 -10.01 -3.49 -15.55
N VAL A 178 -8.94 -3.84 -14.82
CA VAL A 178 -9.02 -4.24 -13.40
C VAL A 178 -8.38 -3.27 -12.41
N PHE A 179 -7.51 -2.37 -12.86
CA PHE A 179 -6.82 -1.38 -12.01
C PHE A 179 -7.33 0.04 -12.30
N THR A 180 -7.59 0.80 -11.23
CA THR A 180 -7.94 2.23 -11.33
C THR A 180 -6.82 3.12 -10.77
N LEU A 181 -6.31 2.80 -9.58
CA LEU A 181 -5.27 3.55 -8.88
C LEU A 181 -4.18 2.61 -8.33
N PRO A 182 -3.28 2.09 -9.17
CA PRO A 182 -2.16 1.27 -8.71
C PRO A 182 -1.12 2.11 -7.96
N MET A 183 -0.30 1.47 -7.11
CA MET A 183 0.88 2.12 -6.57
C MET A 183 1.92 2.35 -7.69
N PRO A 184 2.80 3.36 -7.57
CA PRO A 184 3.89 3.53 -8.51
C PRO A 184 4.84 2.33 -8.53
N SER A 185 5.43 2.09 -9.70
CA SER A 185 6.25 0.90 -9.97
C SER A 185 7.63 0.90 -9.35
N TYR A 186 8.08 1.96 -8.65
CA TYR A 186 9.48 2.09 -8.20
C TYR A 186 10.05 0.84 -7.50
N ARG A 187 9.25 0.20 -6.62
CA ARG A 187 9.65 -1.04 -5.94
C ARG A 187 9.76 -2.21 -6.92
N ALA A 188 8.74 -2.42 -7.74
CA ALA A 188 8.75 -3.46 -8.77
C ALA A 188 9.90 -3.26 -9.76
N ASP A 189 10.15 -2.03 -10.18
CA ASP A 189 11.23 -1.66 -11.10
C ASP A 189 12.60 -1.89 -10.45
N ARG A 190 12.76 -1.62 -9.14
CA ARG A 190 14.01 -1.90 -8.41
C ARG A 190 14.26 -3.40 -8.29
N ILE A 191 13.25 -4.18 -7.90
CA ILE A 191 13.33 -5.65 -7.82
C ILE A 191 13.67 -6.21 -9.20
N THR A 192 12.95 -5.79 -10.24
CA THR A 192 13.20 -6.21 -11.62
C THR A 192 14.61 -5.83 -12.09
N ARG A 193 15.09 -4.63 -11.76
CA ARG A 193 16.45 -4.19 -12.09
C ARG A 193 17.50 -5.08 -11.43
N ALA A 194 17.28 -5.49 -10.17
CA ALA A 194 18.17 -6.43 -9.48
C ALA A 194 18.10 -7.83 -10.11
N LEU A 195 16.90 -8.42 -10.23
CA LEU A 195 16.72 -9.77 -10.77
C LEU A 195 17.26 -9.96 -12.19
N LYS A 196 17.33 -8.89 -13.01
CA LYS A 196 17.95 -8.95 -14.33
C LYS A 196 19.47 -9.13 -14.31
N GLN A 197 20.14 -8.91 -13.19
CA GLN A 197 21.60 -9.01 -13.06
C GLN A 197 22.09 -10.45 -12.91
N SER A 198 21.22 -11.39 -12.51
CA SER A 198 21.55 -12.80 -12.38
C SER A 198 20.37 -13.70 -12.72
N LYS A 199 20.65 -14.84 -13.34
CA LYS A 199 19.67 -15.93 -13.53
C LYS A 199 19.64 -16.92 -12.36
N HIS A 200 20.59 -16.82 -11.44
CA HIS A 200 20.73 -17.71 -10.29
C HIS A 200 20.78 -16.85 -9.04
N TRP A 201 19.79 -17.02 -8.17
CA TRP A 201 19.66 -16.30 -6.91
C TRP A 201 19.75 -17.30 -5.77
N THR A 202 20.66 -17.04 -4.86
CA THR A 202 20.75 -17.75 -3.58
C THR A 202 19.75 -17.17 -2.58
N VAL A 203 19.44 -17.95 -1.53
CA VAL A 203 18.63 -17.46 -0.42
C VAL A 203 19.23 -16.20 0.21
N ASP A 204 20.55 -16.14 0.38
CA ASP A 204 21.21 -14.99 1.03
C ASP A 204 21.16 -13.74 0.15
N GLU A 205 21.36 -13.85 -1.16
CA GLU A 205 21.17 -12.70 -2.07
C GLU A 205 19.73 -12.19 -2.06
N MET A 206 18.74 -13.07 -1.88
CA MET A 206 17.33 -12.67 -1.73
C MET A 206 17.07 -11.97 -0.39
N LYS A 207 17.77 -12.36 0.69
CA LYS A 207 17.71 -11.64 1.98
C LYS A 207 18.24 -10.21 1.83
N GLU A 208 19.38 -10.04 1.17
CA GLU A 208 19.96 -8.73 0.88
C GLU A 208 19.02 -7.86 0.02
N LEU A 209 18.42 -8.45 -1.03
CA LEU A 209 17.47 -7.74 -1.88
C LEU A 209 16.25 -7.23 -1.11
N GLN A 210 15.72 -7.99 -0.14
CA GLN A 210 14.60 -7.56 0.71
C GLN A 210 14.94 -6.36 1.63
N TYR A 211 16.22 -6.00 1.75
CA TYR A 211 16.74 -4.84 2.49
C TYR A 211 17.35 -3.75 1.60
N ASP A 212 17.21 -3.86 0.27
CA ASP A 212 17.73 -2.86 -0.68
C ASP A 212 17.04 -1.49 -0.54
N ARG A 213 17.80 -0.49 -0.07
CA ARG A 213 17.31 0.86 0.24
C ARG A 213 17.53 1.87 -0.89
N LEU A 214 17.88 1.44 -2.09
CA LEU A 214 18.07 2.34 -3.24
C LEU A 214 16.72 2.83 -3.76
N SER A 215 16.54 4.15 -3.85
CA SER A 215 15.28 4.74 -4.32
C SER A 215 15.35 5.15 -5.80
N LEU A 216 14.61 4.45 -6.65
CA LEU A 216 14.43 4.85 -8.05
C LEU A 216 13.58 6.12 -8.20
N GLN A 217 12.78 6.46 -7.19
CA GLN A 217 12.13 7.77 -7.12
C GLN A 217 13.19 8.86 -6.98
N ALA A 218 14.06 8.73 -5.97
CA ALA A 218 15.13 9.69 -5.73
C ALA A 218 16.08 9.80 -6.93
N GLU A 219 16.42 8.70 -7.59
CA GLU A 219 17.20 8.68 -8.84
C GLU A 219 16.63 9.64 -9.89
N LYS A 220 15.32 9.54 -10.18
CA LYS A 220 14.65 10.39 -11.19
C LYS A 220 14.67 11.87 -10.81
N PHE A 221 14.39 12.19 -9.55
CA PHE A 221 14.39 13.59 -9.10
C PHE A 221 15.81 14.15 -9.05
N MET A 222 16.76 13.42 -8.50
CA MET A 222 18.14 13.88 -8.35
C MET A 222 18.82 14.09 -9.71
N HIS A 223 18.44 13.37 -10.77
CA HIS A 223 18.89 13.68 -12.13
C HIS A 223 18.59 15.14 -12.54
N ILE A 224 17.46 15.70 -12.08
CA ILE A 224 17.04 17.08 -12.38
C ILE A 224 17.52 18.06 -11.30
N LEU A 225 17.53 17.64 -10.02
CA LEU A 225 17.88 18.51 -8.90
C LEU A 225 19.39 18.78 -8.83
N ARG A 226 20.26 17.81 -9.12
CA ARG A 226 21.74 17.96 -8.96
C ARG A 226 22.29 19.24 -9.60
N PRO A 227 21.94 19.61 -10.86
CA PRO A 227 22.41 20.85 -11.47
C PRO A 227 21.86 22.15 -10.86
N LEU A 228 20.81 22.06 -10.04
CA LEU A 228 20.15 23.21 -9.40
C LEU A 228 20.60 23.43 -7.95
N LEU A 229 21.40 22.51 -7.40
CA LEU A 229 21.86 22.59 -6.01
C LEU A 229 22.87 23.72 -5.85
N PRO A 230 22.75 24.53 -4.78
CA PRO A 230 23.71 25.60 -4.52
C PRO A 230 25.04 25.03 -4.02
N ASP A 231 26.14 25.74 -4.26
CA ASP A 231 27.47 25.41 -3.74
C ASP A 231 27.60 25.70 -2.23
N THR A 232 26.87 24.92 -1.44
CA THR A 232 26.84 24.97 0.02
C THR A 232 27.14 23.57 0.58
N ARG A 233 27.48 23.46 1.87
CA ARG A 233 27.69 22.16 2.53
C ARG A 233 26.53 21.19 2.29
N LYS A 234 25.29 21.61 2.56
CA LYS A 234 24.12 20.75 2.36
C LYS A 234 23.82 20.47 0.89
N GLY A 235 24.09 21.43 0.00
CA GLY A 235 24.02 21.24 -1.44
C GLY A 235 24.96 20.12 -1.90
N LYS A 236 26.22 20.11 -1.44
CA LYS A 236 27.20 19.05 -1.72
C LYS A 236 26.78 17.70 -1.15
N LEU A 237 26.36 17.66 0.12
CA LEU A 237 25.88 16.42 0.74
C LEU A 237 24.71 15.79 -0.03
N LEU A 238 23.76 16.60 -0.49
CA LEU A 238 22.66 16.12 -1.32
C LEU A 238 23.13 15.75 -2.75
N ALA A 239 24.07 16.52 -3.31
CA ALA A 239 24.68 16.27 -4.63
C ALA A 239 25.62 15.06 -4.67
N GLU A 240 26.08 14.55 -3.54
CA GLU A 240 26.94 13.36 -3.44
C GLU A 240 26.18 12.14 -2.90
N TRP A 241 24.94 12.34 -2.43
CA TRP A 241 24.13 11.25 -1.91
C TRP A 241 23.93 10.13 -2.94
N ASN A 242 24.18 8.92 -2.46
CA ASN A 242 24.10 7.66 -3.21
C ASN A 242 22.66 7.14 -3.41
N LEU A 243 21.64 7.94 -3.04
CA LEU A 243 20.22 7.62 -3.20
C LEU A 243 19.72 6.47 -2.29
N CYS A 244 20.54 6.02 -1.33
CA CYS A 244 20.17 5.00 -0.35
C CYS A 244 19.60 5.61 0.93
N TYR A 245 18.46 5.08 1.38
CA TYR A 245 17.76 5.50 2.60
C TYR A 245 18.26 4.76 3.85
N GLU A 246 19.54 4.93 4.16
CA GLU A 246 20.12 4.45 5.42
C GLU A 246 19.67 5.32 6.61
N ALA A 247 19.63 4.74 7.81
CA ALA A 247 19.22 5.47 9.02
C ALA A 247 20.15 6.64 9.37
N ASP A 248 21.42 6.57 8.99
CA ASP A 248 22.41 7.63 9.21
C ASP A 248 22.54 8.61 8.03
N SER A 249 21.81 8.38 6.93
CA SER A 249 21.89 9.20 5.72
C SER A 249 21.37 10.62 5.95
N ILE A 250 22.26 11.61 5.84
CA ILE A 250 21.87 13.03 5.81
C ILE A 250 21.27 13.38 4.45
N GLY A 251 21.80 12.82 3.36
CA GLY A 251 21.31 13.02 2.01
C GLY A 251 19.83 12.64 1.85
N ALA A 252 19.40 11.52 2.44
CA ALA A 252 18.00 11.11 2.46
C ALA A 252 17.09 12.13 3.17
N THR A 253 17.53 12.66 4.32
CA THR A 253 16.81 13.72 5.04
C THR A 253 16.65 14.98 4.19
N LEU A 254 17.73 15.41 3.52
CA LEU A 254 17.72 16.60 2.68
C LEU A 254 16.80 16.40 1.47
N PHE A 255 16.85 15.23 0.83
CA PHE A 255 15.97 14.90 -0.29
C PHE A 255 14.48 14.91 0.13
N GLU A 256 14.13 14.29 1.25
CA GLU A 256 12.73 14.29 1.73
C GLU A 256 12.25 15.71 2.08
N ALA A 257 13.13 16.57 2.59
CA ALA A 257 12.81 17.98 2.79
C ALA A 257 12.52 18.69 1.45
N VAL A 258 13.37 18.51 0.43
CA VAL A 258 13.16 19.09 -0.90
C VAL A 258 11.86 18.58 -1.51
N TYR A 259 11.61 17.26 -1.45
CA TYR A 259 10.40 16.66 -1.99
C TYR A 259 9.13 17.17 -1.29
N ARG A 260 9.17 17.35 0.04
CA ARG A 260 8.07 17.95 0.81
C ARG A 260 7.81 19.41 0.39
N GLU A 261 8.87 20.22 0.24
CA GLU A 261 8.71 21.61 -0.21
C GLU A 261 8.19 21.70 -1.65
N LEU A 262 8.58 20.77 -2.54
CA LEU A 262 8.01 20.68 -3.89
C LEU A 262 6.50 20.42 -3.85
N LEU A 263 6.04 19.52 -2.98
CA LEU A 263 4.62 19.23 -2.83
C LEU A 263 3.85 20.46 -2.35
N PHE A 264 4.39 21.21 -1.39
CA PHE A 264 3.78 22.44 -0.93
C PHE A 264 3.79 23.55 -1.97
N GLU A 265 4.87 23.70 -2.72
CA GLU A 265 5.01 24.75 -3.73
C GLU A 265 4.08 24.55 -4.93
N VAL A 266 3.87 23.29 -5.33
CA VAL A 266 3.03 22.94 -6.48
C VAL A 266 1.58 22.75 -6.09
N PHE A 267 1.29 21.92 -5.09
CA PHE A 267 -0.09 21.53 -4.77
C PHE A 267 -0.67 22.33 -3.60
N GLY A 268 0.19 22.87 -2.72
CA GLY A 268 -0.25 23.65 -1.56
C GLY A 268 -0.86 25.01 -1.92
N THR A 269 -0.60 25.52 -3.13
CA THR A 269 -1.19 26.75 -3.66
C THR A 269 -2.68 26.57 -3.97
N ASP A 270 -3.05 25.50 -4.66
CA ASP A 270 -4.44 25.24 -5.07
C ASP A 270 -5.23 24.45 -4.02
N LEU A 271 -4.63 23.42 -3.41
CA LEU A 271 -5.31 22.58 -2.41
C LEU A 271 -5.30 23.20 -1.01
N GLY A 272 -4.39 24.14 -0.76
CA GLY A 272 -4.07 24.65 0.56
C GLY A 272 -2.95 23.85 1.26
N LYS A 273 -1.99 24.57 1.85
CA LYS A 273 -0.83 23.96 2.55
C LYS A 273 -1.26 23.03 3.69
N LYS A 274 -2.30 23.38 4.45
CA LYS A 274 -2.81 22.54 5.55
C LYS A 274 -3.36 21.21 5.04
N GLN A 275 -4.09 21.23 3.94
CA GLN A 275 -4.66 20.04 3.30
C GLN A 275 -3.54 19.17 2.72
N MET A 276 -2.56 19.77 2.04
CA MET A 276 -1.40 19.03 1.54
C MET A 276 -0.61 18.40 2.69
N GLN A 277 -0.45 19.11 3.81
CA GLN A 277 0.20 18.55 4.99
C GLN A 277 -0.60 17.38 5.58
N ALA A 278 -1.92 17.48 5.66
CA ALA A 278 -2.77 16.37 6.09
C ALA A 278 -2.67 15.16 5.14
N VAL A 279 -2.56 15.37 3.82
CA VAL A 279 -2.35 14.28 2.86
C VAL A 279 -1.01 13.57 3.11
N ILE A 280 0.07 14.32 3.33
CA ILE A 280 1.42 13.76 3.56
C ILE A 280 1.51 13.06 4.92
N GLU A 281 1.01 13.71 5.97
CA GLU A 281 1.31 13.34 7.37
C GLU A 281 0.15 12.64 8.08
N GLN A 282 -1.10 12.79 7.62
CA GLN A 282 -2.30 12.32 8.32
C GLN A 282 -3.15 11.35 7.49
N SER A 283 -2.59 10.81 6.40
CA SER A 283 -3.28 9.86 5.54
C SER A 283 -2.33 8.78 5.02
N SER A 284 -2.88 7.61 4.71
CA SER A 284 -2.16 6.57 3.97
C SER A 284 -2.06 6.86 2.47
N LEU A 285 -2.82 7.84 1.96
CA LEU A 285 -2.92 8.15 0.52
C LEU A 285 -1.57 8.48 -0.07
N PHE A 286 -0.74 9.26 0.65
CA PHE A 286 0.55 9.64 0.13
C PHE A 286 1.48 8.45 -0.06
N ALA A 287 1.50 7.50 0.89
CA ALA A 287 2.29 6.28 0.74
C ALA A 287 1.88 5.48 -0.50
N MET A 288 0.56 5.35 -0.73
CA MET A 288 0.00 4.55 -1.81
C MET A 288 0.06 5.25 -3.18
N LEU A 289 -0.13 6.57 -3.22
CA LEU A 289 -0.43 7.33 -4.43
C LEU A 289 0.61 8.42 -4.76
N HIS A 290 1.78 8.44 -4.08
CA HIS A 290 2.83 9.44 -4.33
C HIS A 290 3.23 9.56 -5.82
N GLY A 291 3.16 8.45 -6.58
CA GLY A 291 3.47 8.44 -8.00
C GLY A 291 2.62 9.38 -8.86
N PHE A 292 1.39 9.72 -8.43
CA PHE A 292 0.57 10.70 -9.13
C PHE A 292 1.11 12.12 -8.98
N PHE A 293 1.67 12.45 -7.81
CA PHE A 293 2.36 13.71 -7.59
C PHE A 293 3.67 13.75 -8.39
N ASP A 294 4.45 12.67 -8.37
CA ASP A 294 5.69 12.56 -9.15
C ASP A 294 5.48 12.81 -10.65
N ARG A 295 4.41 12.24 -11.23
CA ARG A 295 4.06 12.44 -12.64
C ARG A 295 3.82 13.90 -13.00
N VAL A 296 3.40 14.72 -12.04
CA VAL A 296 3.26 16.17 -12.23
C VAL A 296 4.61 16.85 -12.00
N LEU A 297 5.26 16.59 -10.86
CA LEU A 297 6.52 17.25 -10.46
C LEU A 297 7.68 17.00 -11.43
N LEU A 298 7.71 15.84 -12.11
CA LEU A 298 8.76 15.49 -13.07
C LEU A 298 8.53 16.05 -14.48
N LYS A 299 7.32 16.53 -14.81
CA LYS A 299 7.08 17.14 -16.13
C LYS A 299 7.77 18.49 -16.23
N ARG A 300 8.30 18.86 -17.40
CA ARG A 300 8.80 20.24 -17.63
C ARG A 300 7.70 21.29 -17.47
N ARG A 301 6.47 20.97 -17.89
CA ARG A 301 5.30 21.85 -17.83
C ARG A 301 4.08 21.10 -17.30
N SER A 302 3.27 21.77 -16.49
CA SER A 302 2.03 21.26 -15.91
C SER A 302 1.09 22.42 -15.61
N ARG A 303 -0.23 22.20 -15.69
CA ARG A 303 -1.22 23.19 -15.23
C ARG A 303 -1.02 23.59 -13.77
N TRP A 304 -0.55 22.65 -12.95
CA TRP A 304 -0.21 22.89 -11.55
C TRP A 304 0.97 23.85 -11.34
N PHE A 305 1.74 24.17 -12.38
CA PHE A 305 2.84 25.12 -12.29
C PHE A 305 2.41 26.56 -12.62
N GLY A 306 1.22 26.74 -13.21
CA GLY A 306 0.83 28.00 -13.82
C GLY A 306 1.81 28.37 -14.93
N ASP A 307 2.30 29.62 -14.89
CA ASP A 307 3.27 30.17 -15.86
C ASP A 307 4.74 29.91 -15.47
N ARG A 308 4.99 29.26 -14.33
CA ARG A 308 6.35 29.01 -13.83
C ARG A 308 6.97 27.79 -14.48
N GLU A 309 8.26 27.87 -14.75
CA GLU A 309 9.03 26.71 -15.22
C GLU A 309 9.38 25.79 -14.04
N ARG A 310 9.49 24.47 -14.30
CA ARG A 310 9.76 23.46 -13.26
C ARG A 310 11.02 23.78 -12.47
N GLU A 311 12.09 24.20 -13.14
CA GLU A 311 13.38 24.49 -12.52
C GLU A 311 13.32 25.67 -11.54
N GLU A 312 12.47 26.66 -11.80
CA GLU A 312 12.22 27.78 -10.87
C GLU A 312 11.59 27.28 -9.57
N ILE A 313 10.51 26.49 -9.70
CA ILE A 313 9.82 25.85 -8.57
C ILE A 313 10.79 24.98 -7.77
N MET A 314 11.65 24.22 -8.45
CA MET A 314 12.65 23.37 -7.81
C MET A 314 13.70 24.17 -7.04
N ARG A 315 14.18 25.31 -7.55
CA ARG A 315 15.12 26.17 -6.83
C ARG A 315 14.50 26.71 -5.54
N ILE A 316 13.25 27.17 -5.60
CA ILE A 316 12.51 27.66 -4.41
C ILE A 316 12.40 26.55 -3.36
N ALA A 317 12.02 25.33 -3.78
CA ALA A 317 11.91 24.19 -2.87
C ALA A 317 13.27 23.77 -2.28
N ILE A 318 14.34 23.77 -3.08
CA ILE A 318 15.71 23.50 -2.62
C ILE A 318 16.13 24.51 -1.56
N GLU A 319 15.97 25.81 -1.82
CA GLU A 319 16.37 26.86 -0.88
C GLU A 319 15.67 26.70 0.48
N ARG A 320 14.35 26.52 0.48
CA ARG A 320 13.58 26.29 1.71
C ARG A 320 14.01 25.02 2.43
N ALA A 321 14.18 23.91 1.71
CA ALA A 321 14.56 22.64 2.31
C ALA A 321 15.97 22.67 2.93
N LEU A 322 16.94 23.29 2.23
CA LEU A 322 18.32 23.38 2.72
C LEU A 322 18.49 24.39 3.86
N SER A 323 17.49 25.24 4.13
CA SER A 323 17.47 26.08 5.34
C SER A 323 17.23 25.27 6.64
N MET A 324 16.58 24.09 6.54
CA MET A 324 16.24 23.26 7.71
C MET A 324 17.50 22.66 8.36
N PRO A 325 17.53 22.43 9.69
CA PRO A 325 18.69 21.81 10.37
C PRO A 325 19.08 20.46 9.74
N GLU A 326 20.38 20.12 9.73
CA GLU A 326 20.82 18.78 9.33
C GLU A 326 20.35 17.75 10.36
N ALA A 327 19.94 16.56 9.90
CA ALA A 327 19.63 15.45 10.78
C ALA A 327 19.87 14.12 10.05
N ARG A 328 20.23 13.09 10.81
CA ARG A 328 20.27 11.72 10.28
C ARG A 328 18.86 11.24 9.99
N TYR A 329 18.67 10.47 8.91
CA TYR A 329 17.34 10.05 8.46
C TYR A 329 16.52 9.36 9.57
N GLY A 330 17.10 8.38 10.26
CA GLY A 330 16.45 7.64 11.33
C GLY A 330 16.08 8.46 12.57
N GLN A 331 16.68 9.66 12.76
CA GLN A 331 16.25 10.59 13.82
C GLN A 331 14.91 11.23 13.49
N ARG A 332 14.65 11.51 12.20
CA ARG A 332 13.37 12.06 11.71
C ARG A 332 12.37 11.01 11.27
N HIS A 333 12.87 9.83 10.93
CA HIS A 333 12.11 8.73 10.36
C HIS A 333 12.21 7.50 11.27
N SER A 334 11.41 7.56 12.34
CA SER A 334 11.29 6.50 13.32
C SER A 334 9.84 6.28 13.71
N PHE A 335 9.55 5.11 14.24
CA PHE A 335 8.21 4.73 14.69
C PHE A 335 8.26 3.95 16.00
N TYR A 336 7.10 3.86 16.64
CA TYR A 336 6.87 3.00 17.79
C TYR A 336 6.03 1.80 17.38
N ILE A 337 6.38 0.62 17.92
CA ILE A 337 5.47 -0.52 17.97
C ILE A 337 4.74 -0.39 19.30
N GLU A 338 3.49 0.07 19.25
CA GLU A 338 2.68 0.31 20.45
C GLU A 338 1.67 -0.81 20.68
N ASN A 339 1.45 -1.17 21.94
CA ASN A 339 0.38 -2.07 22.32
C ASN A 339 -0.98 -1.40 22.08
N LEU A 340 -1.84 -2.03 21.27
CA LEU A 340 -3.11 -1.46 20.83
C LEU A 340 -4.05 -1.09 22.00
N PHE A 341 -4.02 -1.85 23.10
CA PHE A 341 -4.91 -1.63 24.24
C PHE A 341 -4.51 -0.40 25.05
N PHE A 342 -3.21 -0.23 25.30
CA PHE A 342 -2.69 0.88 26.11
C PHE A 342 -2.36 2.12 25.27
N GLY A 343 -2.09 1.97 23.98
CA GLY A 343 -1.85 3.05 23.03
C GLY A 343 -0.73 3.98 23.47
N GLY A 344 0.42 3.43 23.86
CA GLY A 344 1.59 4.20 24.28
C GLY A 344 1.47 4.91 25.64
N LYS A 345 0.41 4.66 26.41
CA LYS A 345 0.15 5.37 27.69
C LYS A 345 0.89 4.78 28.90
N LEU A 346 1.43 3.57 28.79
CA LEU A 346 2.15 2.93 29.89
C LEU A 346 3.63 3.35 29.89
N PRO A 347 4.30 3.38 31.06
CA PRO A 347 5.73 3.61 31.10
C PRO A 347 6.52 2.58 30.29
N ARG A 348 7.49 3.05 29.48
CA ARG A 348 8.27 2.19 28.57
C ARG A 348 9.05 1.07 29.26
N PHE A 349 9.45 1.25 30.52
CA PHE A 349 10.15 0.19 31.26
C PHE A 349 9.28 -1.05 31.51
N LEU A 350 7.95 -0.94 31.38
CA LEU A 350 7.05 -2.10 31.38
C LEU A 350 7.15 -2.90 30.07
N GLY A 351 7.73 -2.32 29.01
CA GLY A 351 8.06 -2.90 27.70
C GLY A 351 6.87 -3.37 26.85
N PHE A 352 5.68 -2.81 27.07
CA PHE A 352 4.53 -2.98 26.18
C PHE A 352 4.80 -2.45 24.77
N ASP A 353 5.58 -1.39 24.70
CA ASP A 353 5.90 -0.67 23.48
C ASP A 353 7.41 -0.75 23.19
N ALA A 354 7.77 -0.75 21.92
CA ALA A 354 9.16 -0.72 21.48
C ALA A 354 9.43 0.52 20.61
N GLY A 355 10.53 1.24 20.90
CA GLY A 355 10.99 2.37 20.11
C GLY A 355 11.43 3.61 20.90
N PRO A 356 11.76 4.72 20.21
CA PRO A 356 11.61 4.90 18.76
C PRO A 356 12.60 4.05 17.98
N LEU A 357 12.12 3.37 16.95
CA LEU A 357 12.94 2.53 16.08
C LEU A 357 13.26 3.31 14.81
N PRO A 358 14.53 3.56 14.47
CA PRO A 358 14.87 4.14 13.18
C PRO A 358 14.42 3.17 12.08
N LEU A 359 13.76 3.70 11.05
CA LEU A 359 13.22 2.88 9.97
C LEU A 359 13.89 3.27 8.63
N PRO A 360 14.93 2.51 8.22
CA PRO A 360 15.53 2.68 6.89
C PRO A 360 14.54 2.39 5.77
N GLY A 361 14.83 2.94 4.58
CA GLY A 361 13.93 2.89 3.42
C GLY A 361 12.97 4.07 3.36
N SER A 362 12.15 4.13 2.32
CA SER A 362 11.10 5.13 2.12
C SER A 362 9.84 4.50 1.51
N ARG A 363 8.87 5.32 1.11
CA ARG A 363 7.69 4.88 0.33
C ARG A 363 8.03 4.17 -0.99
N ALA A 364 9.23 4.40 -1.55
CA ALA A 364 9.61 3.98 -2.90
C ALA A 364 10.73 2.92 -2.95
N THR A 365 11.30 2.53 -1.81
CA THR A 365 12.34 1.48 -1.71
C THR A 365 11.71 0.11 -1.46
N ILE A 366 12.45 -0.98 -1.72
CA ILE A 366 11.97 -2.37 -1.51
C ILE A 366 11.47 -2.60 -0.07
N PRO A 367 12.26 -2.33 0.99
CA PRO A 367 11.74 -2.20 2.33
C PRO A 367 10.95 -0.89 2.37
N GLN A 368 9.65 -0.98 2.07
CA GLN A 368 8.76 0.16 2.19
C GLN A 368 8.75 0.59 3.66
N ALA A 369 8.82 1.90 3.90
CA ALA A 369 9.06 2.42 5.25
C ALA A 369 8.26 3.69 5.59
N GLN A 370 7.24 4.06 4.81
CA GLN A 370 6.55 5.34 5.02
C GLN A 370 5.91 5.41 6.42
N VAL A 371 6.30 6.42 7.21
CA VAL A 371 5.67 6.76 8.49
C VAL A 371 4.66 7.90 8.30
N PHE A 372 3.49 7.80 8.95
CA PHE A 372 2.42 8.80 8.91
C PHE A 372 1.57 8.73 10.18
N ARG A 373 0.52 9.53 10.28
CA ARG A 373 -0.50 9.45 11.33
C ARG A 373 -1.84 9.06 10.74
N LEU A 374 -2.59 8.24 11.44
CA LEU A 374 -3.98 7.91 11.10
C LEU A 374 -4.82 8.00 12.37
N MET A 375 -5.86 8.84 12.34
CA MET A 375 -6.76 9.06 13.49
C MET A 375 -5.99 9.40 14.78
N GLY A 376 -4.98 10.27 14.68
CA GLY A 376 -4.15 10.73 15.80
C GLY A 376 -3.03 9.77 16.22
N ARG A 377 -3.01 8.53 15.74
CA ARG A 377 -1.96 7.54 16.06
C ARG A 377 -0.87 7.52 15.00
N GLN A 378 0.37 7.26 15.41
CA GLN A 378 1.43 6.97 14.44
C GLN A 378 1.14 5.63 13.75
N ALA A 379 1.39 5.57 12.46
CA ALA A 379 1.26 4.38 11.63
C ALA A 379 2.44 4.31 10.65
N SER A 380 2.69 3.13 10.11
CA SER A 380 3.70 2.93 9.07
C SER A 380 3.23 1.93 8.04
N PHE A 381 3.77 2.04 6.83
CA PHE A 381 3.88 0.91 5.92
C PHE A 381 5.29 0.36 6.03
N ALA A 382 5.42 -0.77 6.72
CA ALA A 382 6.66 -1.52 6.89
C ALA A 382 6.36 -3.02 6.80
N PRO A 383 7.31 -3.88 6.39
CA PRO A 383 7.01 -5.30 6.26
C PRO A 383 6.75 -5.94 7.62
N SER A 384 5.55 -6.49 7.79
CA SER A 384 5.13 -7.23 8.99
C SER A 384 5.78 -8.62 9.06
N ILE A 385 6.13 -9.17 7.91
CA ILE A 385 6.88 -10.41 7.75
C ILE A 385 7.67 -10.33 6.44
N ARG A 386 8.84 -10.93 6.45
CA ARG A 386 9.59 -11.32 5.26
C ARG A 386 9.75 -12.82 5.27
N PHE A 387 9.67 -13.40 4.08
CA PHE A 387 9.67 -14.84 3.88
C PHE A 387 10.47 -15.17 2.62
N ILE A 388 11.34 -16.17 2.73
CA ILE A 388 12.08 -16.76 1.61
C ILE A 388 12.03 -18.28 1.81
N THR A 389 11.83 -19.03 0.74
CA THR A 389 11.93 -20.49 0.74
C THR A 389 12.65 -20.94 -0.53
N ASP A 390 13.48 -21.95 -0.39
CA ASP A 390 14.05 -22.67 -1.53
C ASP A 390 13.18 -23.90 -1.77
N MET A 391 12.50 -23.93 -2.92
CA MET A 391 11.60 -25.03 -3.30
C MET A 391 12.31 -26.37 -3.50
N GLY A 392 13.64 -26.39 -3.62
CA GLY A 392 14.45 -27.60 -3.61
C GLY A 392 14.63 -28.22 -2.22
N THR A 393 14.27 -27.50 -1.16
CA THR A 393 14.41 -27.92 0.24
C THR A 393 13.07 -27.85 0.99
N ASP A 394 13.08 -28.25 2.27
CA ASP A 394 11.94 -28.10 3.19
C ASP A 394 12.16 -26.96 4.20
N GLU A 395 12.80 -25.89 3.72
CA GLU A 395 13.22 -24.76 4.56
C GLU A 395 12.53 -23.46 4.22
N ALA A 396 12.29 -22.67 5.26
CA ALA A 396 11.82 -21.31 5.17
C ALA A 396 12.67 -20.39 6.04
N PHE A 397 12.86 -19.16 5.57
CA PHE A 397 13.59 -18.11 6.26
C PHE A 397 12.60 -16.98 6.55
N ILE A 398 12.39 -16.69 7.83
CA ILE A 398 11.36 -15.76 8.30
C ILE A 398 12.01 -14.62 9.08
N ASN A 399 11.53 -13.40 8.83
CA ASN A 399 11.95 -12.22 9.57
C ASN A 399 10.73 -11.33 9.86
N ASN A 400 10.43 -11.07 11.13
CA ASN A 400 9.26 -10.30 11.56
C ASN A 400 9.58 -9.46 12.82
N PRO A 401 8.98 -8.27 13.00
CA PRO A 401 9.35 -7.30 14.04
C PRO A 401 8.87 -7.64 15.46
N GLY A 402 8.16 -8.76 15.64
CA GLY A 402 7.67 -9.23 16.94
C GLY A 402 8.31 -10.57 17.30
N GLY A 403 7.61 -11.39 18.08
CA GLY A 403 7.93 -12.80 18.15
C GLY A 403 6.66 -13.66 18.24
N PRO A 404 6.80 -14.98 18.42
CA PRO A 404 5.68 -15.91 18.32
C PRO A 404 4.68 -15.83 19.50
N SER A 405 4.87 -14.91 20.45
CA SER A 405 4.02 -14.76 21.63
C SER A 405 3.50 -13.33 21.74
N ASP A 406 2.18 -13.17 21.84
CA ASP A 406 1.56 -11.89 22.20
C ASP A 406 1.50 -11.65 23.72
N ARG A 407 2.01 -12.60 24.53
CA ARG A 407 2.13 -12.40 25.98
C ARG A 407 3.29 -11.47 26.28
N ARG A 408 2.98 -10.26 26.74
CA ARG A 408 3.98 -9.23 27.06
C ARG A 408 5.16 -9.75 27.88
N PHE A 409 4.91 -10.50 28.96
CA PHE A 409 5.97 -10.97 29.87
C PHE A 409 6.72 -12.21 29.36
N SER A 410 6.44 -12.68 28.15
CA SER A 410 7.26 -13.70 27.49
C SER A 410 8.50 -13.05 26.88
N ASP A 411 9.65 -13.70 27.02
CA ASP A 411 10.87 -13.34 26.29
C ASP A 411 10.72 -13.43 24.76
N LEU A 412 9.63 -14.07 24.30
CA LEU A 412 9.26 -14.20 22.89
C LEU A 412 8.40 -13.03 22.37
N TYR A 413 8.05 -12.03 23.19
CA TYR A 413 7.16 -10.93 22.76
C TYR A 413 7.79 -10.04 21.67
N THR A 414 9.05 -9.65 21.86
CA THR A 414 9.79 -8.79 20.92
C THR A 414 11.06 -9.46 20.40
N LYS A 415 11.12 -10.80 20.42
CA LYS A 415 12.37 -11.55 20.16
C LYS A 415 12.95 -11.29 18.76
N GLY A 416 12.08 -11.18 17.75
CA GLY A 416 12.49 -10.94 16.36
C GLY A 416 12.75 -9.47 16.02
N LEU A 417 12.60 -8.54 16.96
CA LEU A 417 12.69 -7.11 16.65
C LEU A 417 14.08 -6.68 16.15
N ASP A 418 15.15 -7.11 16.84
CA ASP A 418 16.52 -6.76 16.46
C ASP A 418 16.92 -7.43 15.14
N ASP A 419 16.49 -8.67 14.93
CA ASP A 419 16.69 -9.41 13.69
C ASP A 419 15.96 -8.73 12.51
N TRP A 420 14.75 -8.21 12.75
CA TRP A 420 13.99 -7.42 11.78
C TRP A 420 14.66 -6.11 11.40
N LEU A 421 15.27 -5.40 12.36
CA LEU A 421 16.00 -4.17 12.08
C LEU A 421 17.30 -4.43 11.30
N THR A 422 17.96 -5.55 11.58
CA THR A 422 19.30 -5.86 11.07
C THR A 422 19.32 -6.82 9.88
N GLY A 423 18.16 -7.35 9.46
CA GLY A 423 18.06 -8.24 8.30
C GLY A 423 18.47 -9.69 8.57
N ARG A 424 18.42 -10.13 9.82
CA ARG A 424 18.68 -11.54 10.19
C ARG A 424 17.40 -12.36 10.12
N TYR A 425 17.46 -13.56 9.56
CA TYR A 425 16.28 -14.42 9.37
C TYR A 425 16.38 -15.65 10.27
N TYR A 426 15.25 -16.03 10.85
CA TYR A 426 15.08 -17.32 11.48
C TYR A 426 14.91 -18.40 10.40
N ARG A 427 15.76 -19.43 10.43
CA ARG A 427 15.60 -20.63 9.62
C ARG A 427 14.60 -21.56 10.30
N TYR A 428 13.57 -21.95 9.56
CA TYR A 428 12.62 -22.99 9.91
C TYR A 428 12.82 -24.16 8.96
N ALA A 429 13.04 -25.35 9.51
CA ALA A 429 13.10 -26.59 8.75
C ALA A 429 11.99 -27.51 9.25
N ALA A 430 11.21 -28.10 8.34
CA ALA A 430 10.17 -29.04 8.73
C ALA A 430 10.80 -30.28 9.42
N PRO A 431 10.29 -30.74 10.58
CA PRO A 431 10.78 -31.95 11.20
C PRO A 431 10.52 -33.16 10.29
N GLY A 432 11.55 -33.91 9.90
CA GLY A 432 11.38 -35.23 9.26
C GLY A 432 12.08 -35.50 7.94
N ARG A 433 12.93 -34.59 7.42
CA ARG A 433 13.95 -34.95 6.42
C ARG A 433 15.32 -34.53 6.92
N GLN A 434 15.91 -35.35 7.79
CA GLN A 434 17.36 -35.38 7.90
C GLN A 434 17.95 -35.74 6.53
N GLU A 435 19.01 -35.04 6.17
CA GLU A 435 19.84 -35.26 4.99
C GLU A 435 20.15 -36.76 4.84
N ASN A 436 19.71 -37.35 3.74
CA ASN A 436 20.30 -38.59 3.24
C ASN A 436 21.19 -38.21 2.07
N GLY A 437 22.49 -38.10 2.34
CA GLY A 437 23.56 -38.08 1.33
C GLY A 437 24.29 -36.76 1.21
#